data_AF-A0A9Q9PA04-F1
#
_entry.id   AF-A0A9Q9PA04-F1
#
_cell.length_a   1.000
_cell.length_b   1.000
_cell.length_c   1.000
_cell.angle_alpha   90.00
_cell.angle_beta   90.00
_cell.angle_gamma   90.00
#
_symmetry.space_group_name_H-M   'P 1'
#
loop_
_entity.id
_entity.type
_entity.pdbx_description
1 polymer ?
#
loop_
_entity_poly.entity_id
_entity_poly.type
_entity_poly.pdbx_seq_one_letter_code
_entity_poly.pdbx_strand_id
1 'polypeptide(L)' 'MKPPKYPRPFAWFMVIAASLLLALGLLNIIINTTQPGSWLLLIVLMPWPLYGGLKSLRDGEDR' A
#
# COMPACT_ATOMS: atom_id res chain seq x y z
N MET A 1 1.84 24.46 -20.91
CA MET A 1 0.99 23.51 -20.17
C MET A 1 1.92 22.51 -19.46
N LYS A 2 1.87 22.42 -18.13
CA LYS A 2 2.67 21.46 -17.36
C LYS A 2 2.17 20.04 -17.65
N PRO A 3 3.03 19.07 -18.01
CA PRO A 3 2.58 17.70 -18.23
C PRO A 3 2.04 17.12 -16.91
N PRO A 4 0.98 16.32 -16.95
CA PRO A 4 0.45 15.66 -15.75
C PRO A 4 1.53 14.78 -15.12
N LYS A 5 1.80 15.01 -13.83
CA LYS A 5 2.89 14.42 -13.04
C LYS A 5 2.85 12.88 -13.00
N TYR A 6 1.69 12.29 -13.28
CA TYR A 6 1.52 10.85 -13.39
C TYR A 6 0.83 10.52 -14.72
N PRO A 7 1.45 9.66 -15.56
CA PRO A 7 0.82 9.22 -16.79
C PRO A 7 -0.47 8.44 -16.45
N ARG A 8 -1.56 8.68 -17.17
CA ARG A 8 -2.86 8.00 -16.96
C ARG A 8 -2.75 6.46 -16.81
N PRO A 9 -1.90 5.74 -17.57
CA PRO A 9 -1.67 4.31 -17.37
C PRO A 9 -1.18 3.95 -15.95
N PHE A 10 -0.36 4.80 -15.35
CA PHE A 10 0.16 4.60 -13.99
C PHE A 10 -0.93 4.77 -12.94
N ALA A 11 -1.84 5.72 -13.13
CA ALA A 11 -3.00 5.88 -12.25
C ALA A 11 -3.91 4.64 -12.28
N TRP A 12 -4.18 4.10 -13.47
CA TRP A 12 -4.93 2.85 -13.61
C TRP A 12 -4.23 1.65 -12.98
N PHE A 13 -2.92 1.54 -13.16
CA PHE A 13 -2.12 0.52 -12.50
C PHE A 13 -2.27 0.57 -10.97
N MET A 14 -2.20 1.76 -10.38
CA MET A 14 -2.40 1.96 -8.94
C MET A 14 -3.79 1.55 -8.47
N VAL A 15 -4.84 1.86 -9.24
CA VAL A 15 -6.22 1.45 -8.92
C VAL A 15 -6.36 -0.08 -8.93
N ILE A 16 -5.79 -0.74 -9.95
CA ILE A 16 -5.82 -2.20 -10.06
C ILE A 16 -5.03 -2.84 -8.91
N ALA A 17 -3.82 -2.37 -8.64
CA ALA A 17 -2.98 -2.87 -7.56
C ALA A 17 -3.64 -2.71 -6.18
N ALA A 18 -4.22 -1.54 -5.91
CA ALA A 18 -4.94 -1.28 -4.66
C ALA A 18 -6.17 -2.20 -4.51
N SER A 19 -6.93 -2.39 -5.59
CA SER A 19 -8.09 -3.29 -5.60
C SER A 19 -7.69 -4.75 -5.35
N LEU A 20 -6.57 -5.18 -5.93
CA LEU A 20 -6.05 -6.54 -5.76
C LEU A 20 -5.59 -6.78 -4.32
N LEU A 21 -4.86 -5.83 -3.73
CA LEU A 21 -4.40 -5.90 -2.35
C LEU A 21 -5.57 -5.89 -1.36
N LEU A 22 -6.61 -5.10 -1.63
CA LEU A 22 -7.83 -5.08 -0.83
C LEU A 22 -8.54 -6.43 -0.88
N ALA A 23 -8.70 -7.01 -2.07
CA ALA A 23 -9.32 -8.32 -2.26
C ALA A 23 -8.53 -9.43 -1.54
N LEU A 24 -7.20 -9.41 -1.63
CA LEU A 24 -6.33 -10.35 -0.91
C LEU A 24 -6.44 -10.17 0.61
N GLY A 25 -6.52 -8.93 1.10
CA GLY A 25 -6.73 -8.63 2.51
C GLY A 25 -8.07 -9.18 3.03
N LEU A 26 -9.16 -8.96 2.28
CA LEU A 26 -10.48 -9.50 2.61
C LEU A 26 -10.50 -11.02 2.56
N LEU A 27 -9.88 -11.62 1.55
CA LEU A 27 -9.76 -13.07 1.43
C LEU A 27 -8.96 -13.66 2.59
N ASN A 28 -7.87 -13.02 3.01
CA ASN A 28 -7.07 -13.45 4.15
C ASN A 28 -7.84 -13.31 5.48
N ILE A 29 -8.69 -12.28 5.62
CA ILE A 29 -9.58 -12.15 6.77
C ILE A 29 -10.59 -13.31 6.79
N ILE A 30 -11.20 -13.64 5.65
CA ILE A 30 -12.20 -14.72 5.55
C ILE A 30 -11.55 -16.09 5.80
N ILE A 31 -10.38 -16.35 5.21
CA ILE A 31 -9.71 -17.66 5.26
C ILE A 31 -8.94 -17.85 6.57
N ASN A 32 -8.44 -16.78 7.21
CA ASN A 32 -7.36 -16.89 8.19
C ASN A 32 -7.62 -16.11 9.49
N THR A 33 -8.86 -16.17 10.00
CA THR A 33 -9.27 -15.52 11.27
C THR A 33 -8.61 -16.11 12.53
N THR A 34 -8.04 -17.31 12.47
CA THR A 34 -7.60 -18.08 13.66
C THR A 34 -6.09 -18.28 13.80
N GLN A 35 -5.28 -17.85 12.82
CA GLN A 35 -3.81 -17.99 12.89
C GLN A 35 -3.12 -16.62 13.02
N PRO A 36 -2.83 -16.16 14.25
CA PRO A 36 -2.11 -14.91 14.49
C PRO A 36 -0.70 -14.87 13.87
N GLY A 37 -0.09 -16.02 13.55
CA GLY A 37 1.17 -16.10 12.81
C GLY A 37 1.10 -15.59 11.35
N SER A 38 -0.09 -15.62 10.72
CA SER A 38 -0.32 -15.08 9.37
C SER A 38 -0.28 -13.55 9.35
N TRP A 39 -0.58 -12.91 10.48
CA TRP A 39 -0.51 -11.46 10.67
C TRP A 39 0.92 -10.98 10.94
N LEU A 40 1.82 -11.89 11.33
CA LEU A 40 3.20 -11.58 11.66
C LEU A 40 3.98 -11.11 10.42
N LEU A 41 3.71 -11.70 9.25
CA LEU A 41 4.21 -11.19 7.97
C LEU A 41 3.70 -9.78 7.68
N LEU A 42 2.42 -9.50 7.93
CA LEU A 42 1.85 -8.16 7.77
C LEU A 42 2.44 -7.16 8.77
N ILE A 43 2.62 -7.52 10.04
CA ILE A 43 3.19 -6.67 11.09
C ILE A 43 4.68 -6.42 10.85
N VAL A 44 5.43 -7.38 10.29
CA VAL A 44 6.86 -7.22 9.98
C VAL A 44 7.08 -6.49 8.65
N LEU A 45 6.24 -6.72 7.64
CA LEU A 45 6.38 -6.07 6.33
C LEU A 45 5.69 -4.71 6.22
N MET A 46 4.57 -4.44 6.90
CA MET A 46 3.90 -3.13 6.90
C MET A 46 4.71 -1.94 7.43
N PRO A 47 5.62 -2.06 8.43
CA PRO A 47 6.30 -0.89 8.97
C PRO A 47 7.29 -0.27 7.98
N TRP A 48 7.83 -1.05 7.03
CA TRP A 48 8.73 -0.51 5.99
C TRP A 48 8.06 0.50 5.04
N PRO A 49 6.94 0.18 4.38
CA PRO A 49 6.25 1.13 3.52
C PRO A 49 5.62 2.29 4.31
N LEU A 50 5.16 2.06 5.55
CA LEU A 50 4.66 3.13 6.42
C LEU A 50 5.77 4.11 6.82
N TYR A 51 6.95 3.61 7.19
CA TYR A 51 8.11 4.44 7.50
C TYR A 51 8.59 5.22 6.27
N GLY A 52 8.64 4.56 5.10
CA GLY A 52 8.97 5.23 3.83
C GLY A 52 7.96 6.32 3.45
N GLY A 53 6.66 6.07 3.66
CA GLY A 53 5.60 7.05 3.43
C GLY A 53 5.68 8.25 4.37
N LEU A 54 5.86 8.01 5.67
CA LEU A 54 6.04 9.07 6.68
C LEU A 54 7.28 9.91 6.43
N LYS A 55 8.40 9.28 6.07
CA LYS A 55 9.64 9.98 5.72
C LYS A 55 9.47 10.82 4.46
N SER A 56 8.82 10.29 3.43
CA SER A 56 8.53 11.01 2.18
C SER A 56 7.60 12.20 2.40
N LEU A 57 6.61 12.08 3.29
CA LEU A 57 5.75 13.19 3.69
C LEU A 57 6.53 14.27 4.44
N ARG A 58 7.37 13.87 5.40
CA ARG A 58 8.25 14.79 6.14
C ARG A 58 9.22 15.52 5.22
N ASP A 59 9.91 14.81 4.33
CA ASP A 59 10.88 15.40 3.41
C ASP A 59 10.22 16.22 2.28
N GLY A 60 8.92 16.01 2.03
CA GLY A 60 8.12 16.74 1.05
C GLY A 60 7.49 18.03 1.59
N GLU A 61 7.38 18.17 2.90
CA GLU A 61 6.82 19.35 3.58
C GLU A 61 7.87 20.46 3.80
N ASP A 62 9.16 20.14 3.69
CA ASP A 62 10.29 21.08 3.72
C ASP A 62 10.57 21.78 2.35
N ARG A 63 9.60 21.79 1.42
CA ARG A 63 9.69 22.51 0.13
C ARG A 63 8.49 23.42 -0.10
#